data_AF-V9DR00-F1
#
_entry.id   AF-V9DR00-F1
#
_cell.length_a   1.000
_cell.length_b   1.000
_cell.length_c   1.000
_cell.angle_alpha   90.00
_cell.angle_beta   90.00
_cell.angle_gamma   90.00
#
_symmetry.space_group_name_H-M   'P 1'
#
loop_
_entity.id
_entity.type
_entity.pdbx_description
1 polymer ?
#
loop_
_entity_poly.entity_id
_entity_poly.type
_entity_poly.pdbx_seq_one_letter_code
_entity_poly.pdbx_strand_id
1 'polypeptide(L)'
;MEDRLGVTWVDSPRDGREQPIWPLDIDVKWATRELHSLLHRVQGMLEKSAWQASFASWLLKTEDKLVADTSLQQKAASGELRGAVESIASGIDSLHGYLETGAFRLQSQIGLLFNVVGQRDALINFEIGSSAKQDSISMATFTFIAAIFLPPTFVATLFSMGMFDWSDGDGGNGHVSDSFWVFWAVAVPSTAATILCWYLWYRHAYRKWQKKFGRHRPDERAGTDAVGR
;
A
#
# COMPACT_ATOMS: atom_id res chain seq x y z
N MET A 1 13.81 14.32 -10.94
CA MET A 1 12.34 14.44 -10.99
C MET A 1 11.72 14.04 -9.65
N GLU A 2 12.36 14.39 -8.52
CA GLU A 2 11.97 13.88 -7.19
C GLU A 2 11.50 15.00 -6.24
N ASP A 3 11.61 16.27 -6.64
CA ASP A 3 11.30 17.45 -5.80
C ASP A 3 9.79 17.78 -5.68
N ARG A 4 8.88 16.85 -5.98
CA ARG A 4 7.42 17.12 -5.96
C ARG A 4 6.65 16.42 -4.85
N LEU A 5 7.31 15.68 -3.97
CA LEU A 5 6.70 15.16 -2.75
C LEU A 5 7.12 16.09 -1.62
N GLY A 6 6.21 16.94 -1.17
CA GLY A 6 6.43 17.98 -0.15
C GLY A 6 6.80 17.41 1.22
N VAL A 7 8.02 16.91 1.34
CA VAL A 7 8.67 16.54 2.60
C VAL A 7 9.86 17.47 2.73
N THR A 8 9.69 18.55 3.49
CA THR A 8 10.79 19.42 3.88
C THR A 8 11.64 18.66 4.89
N TRP A 9 12.76 18.09 4.45
CA TRP A 9 13.77 17.59 5.36
C TRP A 9 14.33 18.78 6.13
N VAL A 10 14.08 18.81 7.44
CA VAL A 10 14.75 19.73 8.36
C VAL A 10 16.21 19.29 8.44
N ASP A 11 17.07 20.18 7.97
CA ASP A 11 18.53 20.16 8.03
C ASP A 11 19.26 19.14 7.13
N SER A 12 20.05 19.66 6.21
CA SER A 12 21.05 18.90 5.46
C SER A 12 22.30 18.75 6.35
N PRO A 13 22.69 17.53 6.78
CA PRO A 13 23.82 17.37 7.69
C PRO A 13 25.14 17.55 6.93
N ARG A 14 25.96 18.46 7.43
CA ARG A 14 27.34 18.70 6.99
C ARG A 14 28.33 17.62 7.44
N ASP A 15 27.84 16.45 7.82
CA ASP A 15 28.55 15.37 8.49
C ASP A 15 28.13 14.04 7.86
N GLY A 16 29.09 13.22 7.43
CA GLY A 16 28.93 12.04 6.57
C GLY A 16 28.26 10.83 7.24
N ARG A 17 27.25 11.06 8.07
CA ARG A 17 26.39 10.02 8.64
C ARG A 17 25.28 9.71 7.63
N GLU A 18 25.24 8.46 7.18
CA GLU A 18 24.16 7.93 6.35
C GLU A 18 22.81 8.33 6.96
N GLN A 19 21.97 8.98 6.16
CA GLN A 19 20.69 9.43 6.67
C GLN A 19 19.86 8.22 7.10
N PRO A 20 19.23 8.23 8.29
CA PRO A 20 18.32 7.18 8.68
C PRO A 20 17.26 7.09 7.59
N ILE A 21 17.09 5.89 7.03
CA ILE A 21 16.15 5.60 5.93
C ILE A 21 14.74 5.62 6.52
N TRP A 22 14.33 6.76 7.06
CA TRP A 22 13.03 6.97 7.65
C TRP A 22 11.97 6.89 6.54
N PRO A 23 10.93 6.06 6.65
CA PRO A 23 10.42 5.35 7.84
C PRO A 23 10.66 3.82 7.81
N LEU A 24 11.65 3.32 7.07
CA LEU A 24 11.91 1.88 6.89
C LEU A 24 12.47 1.19 8.13
N ASP A 25 12.97 1.94 9.11
CA ASP A 25 13.56 1.46 10.37
C ASP A 25 12.53 1.23 11.49
N ILE A 26 11.28 1.69 11.33
CA ILE A 26 10.24 1.53 12.35
C ILE A 26 9.68 0.11 12.32
N ASP A 27 9.80 -0.63 13.44
CA ASP A 27 9.02 -1.85 13.65
C ASP A 27 7.54 -1.48 13.87
N VAL A 28 6.79 -1.47 12.77
CA VAL A 28 5.36 -1.18 12.72
C VAL A 28 4.57 -2.05 13.70
N LYS A 29 4.94 -3.33 13.83
CA LYS A 29 4.22 -4.28 14.68
C LYS A 29 4.44 -3.94 16.16
N TRP A 30 5.69 -3.68 16.54
CA TRP A 30 6.01 -3.24 17.89
C TRP A 30 5.38 -1.88 18.20
N ALA A 31 5.56 -0.89 17.31
CA ALA A 31 5.06 0.47 17.51
C ALA A 31 3.53 0.51 17.64
N THR A 32 2.81 -0.23 16.78
CA THR A 32 1.35 -0.34 16.88
C THR A 32 0.94 -1.00 18.19
N ARG A 33 1.60 -2.10 18.58
CA ARG A 33 1.29 -2.79 19.85
C ARG A 33 1.52 -1.89 21.05
N GLU A 34 2.64 -1.17 21.07
CA GLU A 34 3.02 -0.29 22.16
C GLU A 34 2.06 0.90 22.24
N LEU A 35 1.83 1.64 21.14
CA LEU A 35 0.90 2.78 21.11
C LEU A 35 -0.51 2.38 21.53
N HIS A 36 -1.01 1.23 21.06
CA HIS A 36 -2.34 0.76 21.43
C HIS A 36 -2.41 0.34 22.91
N SER A 37 -1.34 -0.25 23.44
CA SER A 37 -1.26 -0.59 24.87
C SER A 37 -1.19 0.65 25.76
N LEU A 38 -0.46 1.69 25.33
CA LEU A 38 -0.38 2.98 26.01
C LEU A 38 -1.72 3.71 25.95
N LEU A 39 -2.40 3.70 24.80
CA LEU A 39 -3.73 4.29 24.66
C LEU A 39 -4.72 3.67 25.65
N HIS A 40 -4.77 2.34 25.71
CA HIS A 40 -5.62 1.64 26.66
C HIS A 40 -5.28 1.97 28.13
N ARG A 41 -3.99 2.09 28.46
CA ARG A 41 -3.54 2.50 29.81
C ARG A 41 -4.01 3.91 30.15
N VAL A 42 -3.86 4.86 29.22
CA VAL A 42 -4.28 6.25 29.41
C VAL A 42 -5.80 6.35 29.51
N GLN A 43 -6.55 5.61 28.69
CA GLN A 43 -8.01 5.52 28.81
C GLN A 43 -8.45 4.99 30.18
N GLY A 44 -7.82 3.92 30.67
CA GLY A 44 -8.09 3.42 32.02
C GLY A 44 -7.70 4.41 33.13
N MET A 45 -6.68 5.26 32.92
CA MET A 45 -6.34 6.34 33.85
C MET A 45 -7.36 7.48 33.80
N LEU A 46 -7.88 7.82 32.62
CA LEU A 46 -8.94 8.81 32.45
C LEU A 46 -10.20 8.42 33.19
N GLU A 47 -10.67 7.18 33.03
CA GLU A 47 -11.84 6.66 33.75
C GLU A 47 -11.66 6.73 35.28
N LYS A 48 -10.47 6.36 35.78
CA LYS A 48 -10.14 6.48 37.21
C LYS A 48 -10.15 7.93 37.69
N SER A 49 -9.56 8.85 36.92
CA SER A 49 -9.53 10.27 37.27
C SER A 49 -10.93 10.90 37.25
N ALA A 50 -11.80 10.50 36.32
CA ALA A 50 -13.19 10.94 36.28
C ALA A 50 -13.99 10.46 37.50
N TRP A 51 -13.75 9.22 37.93
CA TRP A 51 -14.32 8.71 39.17
C TRP A 51 -13.78 9.49 40.39
N GLN A 52 -12.48 9.80 40.44
CA GLN A 52 -11.89 10.57 41.52
C GLN A 52 -12.44 12.01 41.60
N ALA A 53 -12.64 12.69 40.46
CA ALA A 53 -13.26 14.01 40.42
C ALA A 53 -14.71 13.95 40.92
N SER A 54 -15.46 12.91 40.51
CA SER A 54 -16.83 12.66 40.99
C SER A 54 -16.87 12.42 42.50
N PHE A 55 -15.89 11.68 43.05
CA PHE A 55 -15.79 11.45 44.49
C PHE A 55 -15.42 12.73 45.26
N ALA A 56 -14.49 13.54 44.75
CA ALA A 56 -14.12 14.81 45.37
C ALA A 56 -15.32 15.79 45.42
N SER A 57 -16.09 15.89 44.33
CA SER A 57 -17.32 16.71 44.33
C SER A 57 -18.39 16.17 45.27
N TRP A 58 -18.51 14.85 45.43
CA TRP A 58 -19.39 14.24 46.43
C TRP A 58 -18.97 14.57 47.87
N LEU A 59 -17.67 14.55 48.17
CA LEU A 59 -17.15 14.93 49.49
C LEU A 59 -17.47 16.39 49.82
N LEU A 60 -17.20 17.31 48.91
CA LEU A 60 -17.54 18.74 49.09
C LEU A 60 -19.03 18.95 49.33
N LYS A 61 -19.89 18.25 48.57
CA LYS A 61 -21.35 18.31 48.74
C LYS A 61 -21.81 17.71 50.07
N THR A 62 -21.08 16.74 50.60
CA THR A 62 -21.38 16.13 51.90
C THR A 62 -20.95 17.04 53.05
N GLU A 63 -19.83 17.74 52.90
CA GLU A 63 -19.38 18.76 53.84
C GLU A 63 -20.38 19.92 53.93
N ASP A 64 -20.85 20.46 52.80
CA ASP A 64 -21.87 21.53 52.79
C ASP A 64 -23.14 21.12 53.56
N LYS A 65 -23.54 19.85 53.47
CA LYS A 65 -24.69 19.31 54.23
C LYS A 65 -24.40 19.20 55.72
N LEU A 66 -23.19 18.83 56.11
CA LEU A 66 -22.77 18.75 57.52
C LEU A 66 -22.67 20.12 58.16
N VAL A 67 -22.15 21.12 57.44
CA VAL A 67 -22.02 22.51 57.92
C VAL A 67 -23.38 23.19 58.09
N ALA A 68 -24.39 22.78 57.31
CA ALA A 68 -25.76 23.25 57.48
C ALA A 68 -26.40 22.77 58.79
N ASP A 69 -25.91 21.67 59.37
CA ASP A 69 -26.39 21.11 60.63
C ASP A 69 -25.72 21.83 61.82
N THR A 70 -26.44 22.78 62.42
CA THR A 70 -25.90 23.75 63.40
C THR A 70 -25.48 23.14 64.74
N SER A 71 -25.74 21.84 64.95
CA SER A 71 -25.43 21.12 66.20
C SER A 71 -23.94 20.82 66.39
N LEU A 72 -23.14 20.85 65.32
CA LEU A 72 -21.71 20.55 65.33
C LEU A 72 -20.89 21.85 65.24
N GLN A 73 -20.38 22.34 66.38
CA GLN A 73 -19.50 23.52 66.46
C GLN A 73 -18.09 23.28 65.87
N GLN A 74 -18.01 22.95 64.58
CA GLN A 74 -16.75 22.56 63.93
C GLN A 74 -16.41 23.41 62.70
N LYS A 75 -16.82 24.70 62.70
CA LYS A 75 -16.67 25.63 61.57
C LYS A 75 -15.22 25.97 61.15
N ALA A 76 -14.26 25.88 62.08
CA ALA A 76 -12.86 26.22 61.79
C ALA A 76 -12.11 25.04 61.13
N ALA A 77 -12.29 23.83 61.65
CA ALA A 77 -11.69 22.62 61.10
C ALA A 77 -12.28 22.22 59.73
N SER A 78 -13.54 22.58 59.46
CA SER A 78 -14.15 22.38 58.15
C SER A 78 -13.48 23.24 57.06
N GLY A 79 -13.08 24.48 57.37
CA GLY A 79 -12.42 25.37 56.39
C GLY A 79 -11.07 24.84 55.88
N GLU A 80 -10.23 24.31 56.76
CA GLU A 80 -8.95 23.70 56.37
C GLU A 80 -9.15 22.40 55.57
N LEU A 81 -10.10 21.55 56.01
CA LEU A 81 -10.44 20.31 55.31
C LEU A 81 -10.96 20.61 53.89
N ARG A 82 -11.84 21.59 53.76
CA ARG A 82 -12.38 22.04 52.47
C ARG A 82 -11.28 22.51 51.54
N GLY A 83 -10.36 23.36 52.02
CA GLY A 83 -9.24 23.85 51.23
C GLY A 83 -8.33 22.72 50.74
N ALA A 84 -8.08 21.71 51.58
CA ALA A 84 -7.32 20.53 51.18
C ALA A 84 -8.06 19.70 50.12
N VAL A 85 -9.38 19.49 50.28
CA VAL A 85 -10.21 18.77 49.29
C VAL A 85 -10.30 19.54 47.97
N GLU A 86 -10.48 20.86 48.00
CA GLU A 86 -10.49 21.73 46.81
C GLU A 86 -9.13 21.70 46.09
N SER A 87 -8.02 21.70 46.83
CA SER A 87 -6.68 21.55 46.25
C SER A 87 -6.47 20.19 45.59
N ILE A 88 -6.94 19.10 46.22
CA ILE A 88 -6.86 17.75 45.66
C ILE A 88 -7.76 17.63 44.42
N ALA A 89 -8.97 18.18 44.47
CA ALA A 89 -9.91 18.20 43.35
C ALA A 89 -9.33 18.95 42.15
N SER A 90 -8.77 20.14 42.37
CA SER A 90 -8.09 20.91 41.32
C SER A 90 -6.88 20.15 40.74
N GLY A 91 -6.13 19.45 41.59
CA GLY A 91 -5.05 18.55 41.14
C GLY A 91 -5.56 17.43 40.24
N ILE A 92 -6.66 16.77 40.60
CA ILE A 92 -7.28 15.70 39.81
C ILE A 92 -7.78 16.23 38.46
N ASP A 93 -8.42 17.40 38.42
CA ASP A 93 -8.87 18.03 37.18
C ASP A 93 -7.70 18.37 36.25
N SER A 94 -6.60 18.90 36.81
CA SER A 94 -5.41 19.18 36.01
C SER A 94 -4.81 17.89 35.41
N LEU A 95 -4.74 16.82 36.20
CA LEU A 95 -4.26 15.51 35.74
C LEU A 95 -5.16 14.91 34.66
N HIS A 96 -6.48 15.07 34.80
CA HIS A 96 -7.45 14.66 33.79
C HIS A 96 -7.16 15.32 32.44
N GLY A 97 -6.96 16.65 32.42
CA GLY A 97 -6.63 17.37 31.19
C GLY A 97 -5.30 16.93 30.55
N TYR A 98 -4.28 16.62 31.35
CA TYR A 98 -3.01 16.09 30.83
C TYR A 98 -3.19 14.70 30.18
N LEU A 99 -3.95 13.82 30.83
CA LEU A 99 -4.24 12.48 30.31
C LEU A 99 -5.08 12.54 29.03
N GLU A 100 -6.05 13.46 28.96
CA GLU A 100 -6.90 13.64 27.78
C GLU A 100 -6.07 14.12 26.59
N THR A 101 -5.21 15.11 26.81
CA THR A 101 -4.26 15.59 25.79
C THR A 101 -3.33 14.45 25.34
N GLY A 102 -2.86 13.63 26.27
CA GLY A 102 -2.03 12.45 25.98
C GLY A 102 -2.76 11.42 25.11
N ALA A 103 -4.01 11.11 25.44
CA ALA A 103 -4.85 10.19 24.66
C ALA A 103 -5.05 10.69 23.22
N PHE A 104 -5.38 11.98 23.07
CA PHE A 104 -5.55 12.60 21.74
C PHE A 104 -4.26 12.52 20.91
N ARG A 105 -3.12 12.81 21.52
CA ARG A 105 -1.80 12.70 20.86
C ARG A 105 -1.49 11.27 20.44
N LEU A 106 -1.72 10.28 21.30
CA LEU A 106 -1.52 8.87 20.96
C LEU A 106 -2.41 8.45 19.79
N GLN A 107 -3.68 8.84 19.80
CA GLN A 107 -4.60 8.53 18.70
C GLN A 107 -4.18 9.17 17.38
N SER A 108 -3.69 10.41 17.42
CA SER A 108 -3.14 11.08 16.24
C SER A 108 -1.89 10.37 15.70
N GLN A 109 -0.97 9.97 16.58
CA GLN A 109 0.24 9.24 16.21
C GLN A 109 -0.07 7.87 15.59
N ILE A 110 -1.06 7.14 16.12
CA ILE A 110 -1.55 5.88 15.52
C ILE A 110 -2.05 6.14 14.09
N GLY A 111 -2.83 7.21 13.88
CA GLY A 111 -3.32 7.58 12.55
C GLY A 111 -2.20 7.92 11.57
N LEU A 112 -1.19 8.67 12.01
CA LEU A 112 -0.01 8.97 11.20
C LEU A 112 0.77 7.70 10.82
N LEU A 113 0.98 6.80 11.79
CA LEU A 113 1.66 5.53 11.55
C LEU A 113 0.94 4.69 10.49
N PHE A 114 -0.39 4.59 10.57
CA PHE A 114 -1.17 3.88 9.54
C PHE A 114 -1.09 4.56 8.16
N ASN A 115 -1.11 5.89 8.09
CA ASN A 115 -0.95 6.60 6.82
C ASN A 115 0.43 6.36 6.20
N VAL A 116 1.49 6.37 7.02
CA VAL A 116 2.87 6.10 6.57
C VAL A 116 3.00 4.65 6.08
N VAL A 117 2.43 3.68 6.80
CA VAL A 117 2.40 2.27 6.37
C VAL A 117 1.63 2.11 5.06
N GLY A 118 0.47 2.74 4.94
CA GLY A 118 -0.32 2.71 3.70
C GLY A 118 0.43 3.33 2.50
N GLN A 119 1.16 4.43 2.73
CA GLN A 119 2.00 5.04 1.70
C GLN A 119 3.16 4.11 1.29
N ARG A 120 3.80 3.45 2.25
CA ARG A 120 4.85 2.45 1.98
C ARG A 120 4.31 1.26 1.18
N ASP A 121 3.17 0.70 1.58
CA ASP A 121 2.55 -0.42 0.87
C ASP A 121 2.17 -0.02 -0.56
N ALA A 122 1.71 1.21 -0.77
CA ALA A 122 1.44 1.75 -2.11
C ALA A 122 2.71 1.85 -2.97
N LEU A 123 3.83 2.30 -2.39
CA LEU A 123 5.13 2.36 -3.08
C LEU A 123 5.66 0.97 -3.43
N ILE A 124 5.61 0.03 -2.48
CA ILE A 124 6.01 -1.37 -2.70
C ILE A 124 5.15 -1.99 -3.80
N ASN A 125 3.82 -1.81 -3.76
CA ASN A 125 2.92 -2.31 -4.79
C ASN A 125 3.19 -1.67 -6.16
N PHE A 126 3.56 -0.39 -6.19
CA PHE A 126 3.96 0.27 -7.42
C PHE A 126 5.25 -0.34 -7.99
N GLU A 127 6.25 -0.59 -7.15
CA GLU A 127 7.52 -1.21 -7.55
C GLU A 127 7.33 -2.66 -8.01
N ILE A 128 6.53 -3.44 -7.27
CA ILE A 128 6.12 -4.79 -7.67
C ILE A 128 5.37 -4.74 -9.00
N GLY A 129 4.44 -3.79 -9.18
CA GLY A 129 3.71 -3.61 -10.44
C GLY A 129 4.60 -3.23 -11.61
N SER A 130 5.61 -2.40 -11.37
CA SER A 130 6.63 -2.02 -12.36
C SER A 130 7.51 -3.21 -12.75
N SER A 131 7.99 -3.97 -11.76
CA SER A 131 8.79 -5.17 -11.96
C SER A 131 7.99 -6.27 -12.67
N ALA A 132 6.74 -6.49 -12.26
CA ALA A 132 5.82 -7.43 -12.89
C ALA A 132 5.47 -7.02 -14.34
N LYS A 133 5.39 -5.72 -14.63
CA LYS A 133 5.25 -5.23 -16.02
C LYS A 133 6.47 -5.61 -16.85
N GLN A 134 7.68 -5.43 -16.32
CA GLN A 134 8.92 -5.81 -17.02
C GLN A 134 8.98 -7.34 -17.23
N ASP A 135 8.62 -8.12 -16.20
CA ASP A 135 8.52 -9.58 -16.30
C ASP A 135 7.48 -10.03 -17.34
N SER A 136 6.32 -9.36 -17.39
CA SER A 136 5.28 -9.62 -18.39
C SER A 136 5.75 -9.36 -19.82
N ILE A 137 6.57 -8.31 -20.05
CA ILE A 137 7.18 -8.05 -21.35
C ILE A 137 8.15 -9.18 -21.73
N SER A 138 8.97 -9.65 -20.78
CA SER A 138 9.87 -10.78 -20.98
C SER A 138 9.09 -12.06 -21.33
N MET A 139 8.02 -12.37 -20.61
CA MET A 139 7.14 -13.51 -20.86
C MET A 139 6.46 -13.45 -22.23
N ALA A 140 5.97 -12.26 -22.61
CA ALA A 140 5.39 -12.04 -23.93
C ALA A 140 6.41 -12.26 -25.05
N THR A 141 7.67 -11.89 -24.82
CA THR A 141 8.78 -12.12 -25.77
C THR A 141 9.05 -13.61 -25.97
N PHE A 142 9.15 -14.40 -24.90
CA PHE A 142 9.33 -15.85 -25.02
C PHE A 142 8.16 -16.51 -25.75
N THR A 143 6.93 -16.11 -25.43
CA THR A 143 5.73 -16.62 -26.09
C THR A 143 5.72 -16.28 -27.58
N PHE A 144 6.14 -15.07 -27.94
CA PHE A 144 6.30 -14.66 -29.33
C PHE A 144 7.33 -15.51 -30.08
N ILE A 145 8.48 -15.76 -29.47
CA ILE A 145 9.52 -16.65 -30.01
C ILE A 145 8.95 -18.06 -30.22
N ALA A 146 8.30 -18.64 -29.21
CA ALA A 146 7.70 -19.97 -29.30
C ALA A 146 6.64 -20.04 -30.43
N ALA A 147 5.81 -19.02 -30.56
CA ALA A 147 4.80 -18.95 -31.63
C ALA A 147 5.42 -18.94 -33.03
N ILE A 148 6.59 -18.33 -33.23
CA ILE A 148 7.29 -18.34 -34.53
C ILE A 148 7.89 -19.73 -34.84
N PHE A 149 8.42 -20.43 -33.84
CA PHE A 149 9.09 -21.72 -34.04
C PHE A 149 8.12 -22.90 -34.14
N LEU A 150 6.94 -22.82 -33.54
CA LEU A 150 5.99 -23.93 -33.48
C LEU A 150 5.49 -24.40 -34.87
N PRO A 151 5.13 -23.53 -35.83
CA PRO A 151 4.66 -23.95 -37.15
C PRO A 151 5.74 -24.61 -38.02
N PRO A 152 6.97 -24.05 -38.15
CA PRO A 152 8.06 -24.74 -38.85
C PRO A 152 8.42 -26.08 -38.22
N THR A 153 8.45 -26.18 -36.88
CA THR A 153 8.72 -27.46 -36.20
C THR A 153 7.61 -28.47 -36.47
N PHE A 154 6.34 -28.07 -36.48
CA PHE A 154 5.24 -28.96 -36.84
C PHE A 154 5.37 -29.49 -38.27
N VAL A 155 5.70 -28.61 -39.23
CA VAL A 155 5.96 -29.01 -40.62
C VAL A 155 7.15 -29.97 -40.68
N ALA A 156 8.28 -29.66 -40.03
CA ALA A 156 9.45 -30.54 -40.00
C ALA A 156 9.12 -31.95 -39.45
N THR A 157 8.30 -32.04 -38.40
CA THR A 157 7.84 -33.33 -37.84
C THR A 157 6.95 -34.09 -38.81
N LEU A 158 6.02 -33.41 -39.50
CA LEU A 158 5.16 -34.04 -40.52
C LEU A 158 5.98 -34.64 -41.67
N PHE A 159 7.04 -33.95 -42.10
CA PHE A 159 7.97 -34.46 -43.10
C PHE A 159 8.86 -35.59 -42.56
N SER A 160 9.29 -35.52 -41.29
CA SER A 160 10.08 -36.56 -40.63
C SER A 160 9.31 -37.87 -40.40
N MET A 161 7.98 -37.81 -40.27
CA MET A 161 7.12 -39.00 -40.15
C MET A 161 6.82 -39.68 -41.50
N GLY A 162 7.49 -39.26 -42.59
CA GLY A 162 7.49 -39.99 -43.86
C GLY A 162 6.25 -39.78 -44.73
N MET A 163 5.53 -38.66 -44.58
CA MET A 163 4.33 -38.40 -45.39
C MET A 163 4.62 -38.17 -46.89
N PHE A 164 5.88 -37.89 -47.25
CA PHE A 164 6.33 -37.79 -48.65
C PHE A 164 7.23 -38.97 -48.97
N ASP A 165 6.79 -39.83 -49.88
CA ASP A 165 7.60 -40.89 -50.46
C ASP A 165 8.53 -40.26 -51.52
N TRP A 166 9.84 -40.30 -51.31
CA TRP A 166 10.84 -39.71 -52.21
C TRP A 166 11.33 -40.70 -53.26
N SER A 167 10.75 -41.91 -53.34
CA SER A 167 11.08 -42.90 -54.37
C SER A 167 10.07 -42.89 -55.51
N ASP A 168 10.38 -42.14 -56.55
CA ASP A 168 9.95 -42.50 -57.91
C ASP A 168 11.17 -42.35 -58.83
N GLY A 169 11.89 -43.46 -59.02
CA GLY A 169 13.01 -43.54 -59.96
C GLY A 169 14.20 -44.34 -59.43
N ASP A 170 14.28 -45.58 -59.88
CA ASP A 170 15.45 -46.46 -59.82
C ASP A 170 16.75 -45.73 -60.23
N GLY A 171 17.83 -45.93 -59.47
CA GLY A 171 19.20 -45.59 -59.91
C GLY A 171 19.80 -44.23 -59.46
N GLY A 172 20.48 -44.25 -58.31
CA GLY A 172 21.91 -43.91 -58.25
C GLY A 172 22.38 -42.45 -58.33
N ASN A 173 21.58 -41.46 -58.72
CA ASN A 173 22.04 -40.07 -58.78
C ASN A 173 21.21 -39.17 -57.86
N GLY A 174 21.89 -38.49 -56.93
CA GLY A 174 21.31 -37.57 -55.96
C GLY A 174 20.60 -36.39 -56.61
N HIS A 175 19.35 -36.61 -57.04
CA HIS A 175 18.45 -35.59 -57.50
C HIS A 175 17.46 -35.27 -56.38
N VAL A 176 17.48 -34.01 -55.94
CA VAL A 176 16.45 -33.44 -55.07
C VAL A 176 15.12 -33.55 -55.82
N SER A 177 14.14 -34.30 -55.31
CA SER A 177 12.83 -34.47 -55.96
C SER A 177 12.11 -33.13 -56.14
N ASP A 178 11.37 -33.01 -57.24
CA ASP A 178 10.60 -31.83 -57.66
C ASP A 178 9.53 -31.39 -56.63
N SER A 179 9.25 -32.26 -55.65
CA SER A 179 8.36 -32.01 -54.50
C SER A 179 8.93 -31.06 -53.44
N PHE A 180 10.18 -30.59 -53.56
CA PHE A 180 10.76 -29.60 -52.63
C PHE A 180 9.95 -28.28 -52.57
N TRP A 181 9.19 -27.95 -53.63
CA TRP A 181 8.31 -26.78 -53.63
C TRP A 181 7.14 -26.90 -52.64
N VAL A 182 6.69 -28.11 -52.33
CA VAL A 182 5.57 -28.35 -51.39
C VAL A 182 5.95 -27.96 -49.96
N PHE A 183 7.23 -28.08 -49.60
CA PHE A 183 7.74 -27.57 -48.32
C PHE A 183 7.48 -26.06 -48.18
N TRP A 184 7.86 -25.27 -49.19
CA TRP A 184 7.63 -23.82 -49.19
C TRP A 184 6.14 -23.48 -49.29
N ALA A 185 5.37 -24.27 -50.03
CA ALA A 185 3.92 -24.09 -50.18
C ALA A 185 3.15 -24.34 -48.86
N VAL A 186 3.68 -25.12 -47.91
CA VAL A 186 3.03 -25.37 -46.61
C VAL A 186 3.66 -24.56 -45.48
N ALA A 187 4.99 -24.40 -45.49
CA ALA A 187 5.71 -23.67 -44.45
C ALA A 187 5.43 -22.15 -44.48
N VAL A 188 5.36 -21.55 -45.67
CA VAL A 188 5.11 -20.10 -45.80
C VAL A 188 3.70 -19.74 -45.34
N PRO A 189 2.62 -20.43 -45.76
CA PRO A 189 1.28 -20.12 -45.27
C PRO A 189 1.09 -20.41 -43.79
N SER A 190 1.72 -21.45 -43.21
CA SER A 190 1.58 -21.73 -41.78
C SER A 190 2.29 -20.67 -40.92
N THR A 191 3.46 -20.19 -41.38
CA THR A 191 4.18 -19.08 -40.75
C THR A 191 3.38 -17.78 -40.87
N ALA A 192 2.85 -17.48 -42.06
CA ALA A 192 1.98 -16.34 -42.28
C ALA A 192 0.71 -16.39 -41.42
N ALA A 193 0.05 -17.55 -41.33
CA ALA A 193 -1.13 -17.75 -40.50
C ALA A 193 -0.85 -17.48 -39.01
N THR A 194 0.32 -17.85 -38.53
CA THR A 194 0.70 -17.66 -37.13
C THR A 194 0.99 -16.20 -36.81
N ILE A 195 1.72 -15.51 -37.69
CA ILE A 195 1.93 -14.05 -37.60
C ILE A 195 0.59 -13.32 -37.67
N LEU A 196 -0.30 -13.74 -38.57
CA LEU A 196 -1.61 -13.11 -38.77
C LEU A 196 -2.53 -13.35 -37.57
N CYS A 197 -2.51 -14.55 -36.98
CA CYS A 197 -3.24 -14.87 -35.75
C CYS A 197 -2.73 -14.02 -34.57
N TRP A 198 -1.41 -13.86 -34.43
CA TRP A 198 -0.82 -12.99 -33.40
C TRP A 198 -1.17 -11.52 -33.62
N TYR A 199 -1.07 -11.02 -34.85
CA TYR A 199 -1.43 -9.65 -35.19
C TYR A 199 -2.92 -9.35 -34.91
N LEU A 200 -3.81 -10.28 -35.27
CA LEU A 200 -5.23 -10.18 -34.97
C LEU A 200 -5.49 -10.22 -33.46
N TRP A 201 -4.85 -11.13 -32.72
CA TRP A 201 -4.95 -11.20 -31.25
C TRP A 201 -4.47 -9.91 -30.59
N TYR A 202 -3.27 -9.44 -30.95
CA TYR A 202 -2.69 -8.21 -30.41
C TYR A 202 -3.59 -7.00 -30.72
N ARG A 203 -4.09 -6.88 -31.95
CA ARG A 203 -5.03 -5.82 -32.35
C ARG A 203 -6.35 -5.90 -31.58
N HIS A 204 -6.89 -7.10 -31.36
CA HIS A 204 -8.13 -7.27 -30.59
C HIS A 204 -7.96 -6.99 -29.10
N ALA A 205 -6.86 -7.47 -28.51
CA ALA A 205 -6.48 -7.21 -27.14
C ALA A 205 -6.27 -5.70 -26.92
N TYR A 206 -5.50 -5.05 -27.79
CA TYR A 206 -5.25 -3.61 -27.73
C TYR A 206 -6.53 -2.78 -27.81
N ARG A 207 -7.47 -3.13 -28.71
CA ARG A 207 -8.79 -2.48 -28.79
C ARG A 207 -9.65 -2.68 -27.52
N LYS A 208 -9.61 -3.86 -26.89
CA LYS A 208 -10.33 -4.11 -25.63
C LYS A 208 -9.70 -3.33 -24.46
N TRP A 209 -8.36 -3.27 -24.40
CA TRP A 209 -7.62 -2.49 -23.40
C TRP A 209 -7.94 -1.00 -23.51
N GLN A 210 -7.96 -0.42 -24.71
CA GLN A 210 -8.33 0.97 -24.92
C GLN A 210 -9.77 1.29 -24.49
N LYS A 211 -10.73 0.40 -24.75
CA LYS A 211 -12.12 0.61 -24.31
C LYS A 211 -12.28 0.52 -22.78
N LYS A 212 -11.47 -0.30 -22.11
CA LYS A 212 -11.57 -0.53 -20.65
C LYS A 212 -10.82 0.54 -19.84
N PHE A 213 -9.68 1.05 -20.34
CA PHE A 213 -8.84 2.02 -19.65
C PHE A 213 -8.88 3.44 -20.24
N GLY A 214 -9.33 3.63 -21.48
CA GLY A 214 -9.44 4.95 -22.12
C GLY A 214 -10.52 5.86 -21.54
N ARG A 215 -11.31 5.38 -20.56
CA ARG A 215 -12.32 6.17 -19.84
C ARG A 215 -11.78 6.78 -18.54
N HIS A 216 -10.57 6.38 -18.09
CA HIS A 216 -9.85 6.96 -16.96
C HIS A 216 -8.52 7.55 -17.44
N ARG A 217 -8.57 8.51 -18.36
CA ARG A 217 -7.55 9.54 -18.42
C ARG A 217 -8.00 10.59 -17.40
N PRO A 218 -7.32 10.78 -16.25
CA PRO A 218 -7.41 12.05 -15.56
C PRO A 218 -6.90 13.08 -16.57
N ASP A 219 -7.81 13.92 -17.00
CA ASP A 219 -7.58 15.15 -17.72
C ASP A 219 -6.49 15.95 -16.99
N GLU A 220 -5.28 15.88 -17.54
CA GLU A 220 -4.09 16.65 -17.15
C GLU A 220 -4.28 18.19 -17.26
N ARG A 221 -5.50 18.62 -17.61
CA ARG A 221 -5.92 20.02 -17.71
C ARG A 221 -6.54 20.57 -16.43
N ALA A 222 -6.91 19.74 -15.46
CA ALA A 222 -7.52 20.22 -14.20
C ALA A 222 -6.48 20.74 -13.18
N GLY A 223 -5.18 20.42 -13.34
CA GLY A 223 -4.13 20.81 -12.39
C GLY A 223 -3.45 22.15 -12.68
N THR A 224 -3.62 22.71 -13.87
CA THR A 224 -2.98 23.98 -14.27
C THR A 224 -3.81 25.20 -13.93
N ASP A 225 -5.13 25.05 -13.78
CA ASP A 225 -6.04 26.15 -13.43
C ASP A 225 -6.11 26.45 -11.92
N ALA A 226 -5.64 25.51 -11.07
CA ALA A 226 -5.67 25.65 -9.61
C ALA A 226 -4.41 26.32 -9.01
N VAL A 227 -3.37 26.56 -9.82
CA VAL A 227 -2.11 27.21 -9.38
C VAL A 227 -2.06 28.69 -9.77
N GLY A 228 -3.11 29.20 -10.44
CA GLY A 228 -3.13 30.52 -11.06
C GLY A 228 -4.28 31.45 -10.62
N ARG A 229 -4.73 31.38 -9.36
CA ARG A 229 -5.54 32.43 -8.73
C ARG A 229 -5.26 32.55 -7.24
#